data_AF-A0A8T1X6X1-F1
#
_entry.id   AF-A0A8T1X6X1-F1
#
_cell.length_a   1.000
_cell.length_b   1.000
_cell.length_c   1.000
_cell.angle_alpha   90.00
_cell.angle_beta   90.00
_cell.angle_gamma   90.00
#
_symmetry.space_group_name_H-M   'P 1'
#
loop_
_entity.id
_entity.type
_entity.pdbx_description
1 polymer ?
#
loop_
_entity_poly.entity_id
_entity_poly.type
_entity_poly.pdbx_seq_one_letter_code
_entity_poly.pdbx_strand_id
1 'polypeptide(L)'
;MDRICPVGDDPLTGTPIDPLGIQRNEKQRINCKATSGSFTLTFAGYTTEPIYADDTTKIVKDKITALPSVTAATITFGGITLTACTTIGNDISIEFTQDFGDLPNIIGNAAGLVHSTSSVTPTLTITTVTQGTKESLPCSRRGMCDTSSVICPNDCSGHGTCYTMEQLAKLSTLNGEIMGWTYGAVPNKKETWDYDMIQGCKCSPGWEGHDCSLRSCPTGDDPMTLRQQNEVQILVCKGSSGFFTLKFRDAATPQLPFSTPVTLLASALEALTTIGKVLVTYSTDANGVTGSPACNAAGSNNIRIEFLTNFGGLPPLRWILDGALILTLSTDGVGSSVQGTKEEVVCSNRGICNHATGVCRCAYGFTSSDGFGGEGDRGDCGYKEPIYLTSAARQANQI
;
A
#
# COMPACT_ATOMS: atom_id res chain seq x y z
N MET A 1 18.81 2.98 13.85
CA MET A 1 19.65 3.51 12.76
C MET A 1 18.88 4.68 12.19
N ASP A 2 19.33 5.89 12.49
CA ASP A 2 18.69 7.09 11.96
C ASP A 2 18.86 7.09 10.43
N ARG A 3 17.75 7.16 9.70
CA ARG A 3 17.78 7.26 8.24
C ARG A 3 18.29 8.64 7.86
N ILE A 4 19.50 8.70 7.31
CA ILE A 4 20.08 9.93 6.78
C ILE A 4 19.44 10.21 5.42
N CYS A 5 18.85 11.39 5.25
CA CYS A 5 18.27 11.78 3.98
C CYS A 5 19.37 11.96 2.92
N PRO A 6 19.11 11.54 1.67
CA PRO A 6 20.01 11.88 0.58
C PRO A 6 20.09 13.40 0.44
N VAL A 7 21.30 13.90 0.21
CA VAL A 7 21.59 15.30 -0.06
C VAL A 7 21.91 15.48 -1.55
N GLY A 8 21.66 16.67 -2.07
CA GLY A 8 21.96 16.98 -3.45
C GLY A 8 21.81 18.46 -3.78
N ASP A 9 22.16 18.77 -5.02
CA ASP A 9 22.03 20.09 -5.64
C ASP A 9 20.57 20.40 -5.97
N ASP A 10 20.12 21.64 -5.77
CA ASP A 10 18.79 22.05 -6.22
C ASP A 10 18.83 22.30 -7.74
N PRO A 11 18.04 21.56 -8.54
CA PRO A 11 18.10 21.68 -10.00
C PRO A 11 17.61 23.02 -10.57
N LEU A 12 17.07 23.94 -9.77
CA LEU A 12 16.64 25.28 -10.23
C LEU A 12 17.56 26.42 -9.79
N THR A 13 18.55 26.17 -8.95
CA THR A 13 19.58 27.15 -8.60
C THR A 13 20.77 27.02 -9.54
N GLY A 14 21.63 28.04 -9.57
CA GLY A 14 22.88 27.96 -10.34
C GLY A 14 22.73 28.07 -11.86
N THR A 15 21.61 28.60 -12.34
CA THR A 15 21.37 28.87 -13.76
C THR A 15 22.03 30.19 -14.21
N PRO A 16 22.21 30.44 -15.53
CA PRO A 16 22.75 31.72 -16.01
C PRO A 16 21.93 32.96 -15.63
N ILE A 17 20.70 32.77 -15.14
CA ILE A 17 19.75 33.82 -14.77
C ILE A 17 19.69 34.00 -13.23
N ASP A 18 20.35 33.13 -12.47
CA ASP A 18 20.38 33.17 -11.00
C ASP A 18 21.22 34.38 -10.51
N PRO A 19 20.72 35.19 -9.55
CA PRO A 19 21.48 36.29 -8.95
C PRO A 19 22.84 35.89 -8.36
N LEU A 20 22.99 34.62 -7.95
CA LEU A 20 24.23 34.07 -7.40
C LEU A 20 25.16 33.47 -8.47
N GLY A 21 24.72 33.45 -9.73
CA GLY A 21 25.49 32.99 -10.89
C GLY A 21 25.51 31.48 -11.08
N ILE A 22 26.32 31.02 -12.05
CA ILE A 22 26.41 29.61 -12.42
C ILE A 22 27.15 28.81 -11.34
N GLN A 23 26.49 27.78 -10.82
CA GLN A 23 27.10 26.87 -9.85
C GLN A 23 28.05 25.87 -10.49
N ARG A 24 29.06 25.44 -9.74
CA ARG A 24 30.15 24.60 -10.23
C ARG A 24 30.42 23.44 -9.28
N ASN A 25 30.77 22.30 -9.86
CA ASN A 25 31.37 21.19 -9.13
C ASN A 25 32.75 21.59 -8.61
N GLU A 26 33.15 21.05 -7.47
CA GLU A 26 34.51 21.21 -6.99
C GLU A 26 35.51 20.44 -7.87
N LYS A 27 36.61 21.11 -8.21
CA LYS A 27 37.70 20.54 -9.00
C LYS A 27 39.03 20.74 -8.30
N GLN A 28 39.65 19.63 -7.92
CA GLN A 28 41.00 19.62 -7.36
C GLN A 28 41.98 19.01 -8.37
N ARG A 29 43.19 19.55 -8.43
CA ARG A 29 44.25 19.12 -9.34
C ARG A 29 45.44 18.62 -8.54
N ILE A 30 45.97 17.49 -8.97
CA ILE A 30 47.19 16.90 -8.46
C ILE A 30 48.22 16.96 -9.57
N ASN A 31 49.40 17.51 -9.31
CA ASN A 31 50.54 17.38 -10.20
C ASN A 31 51.50 16.32 -9.63
N CYS A 32 51.64 15.19 -10.33
CA CYS A 32 52.55 14.11 -9.94
C CYS A 32 53.77 14.04 -10.85
N LYS A 33 54.94 14.34 -10.30
CA LYS A 33 56.25 14.22 -10.97
C LYS A 33 57.04 13.06 -10.38
N ALA A 34 56.98 11.91 -11.03
CA ALA A 34 57.65 10.68 -10.64
C ALA A 34 57.71 9.72 -11.85
N THR A 35 58.61 8.73 -11.80
CA THR A 35 58.74 7.72 -12.86
C THR A 35 58.33 6.33 -12.42
N SER A 36 58.29 6.06 -11.11
CA SER A 36 57.92 4.78 -10.53
C SER A 36 57.49 4.97 -9.06
N GLY A 37 57.08 3.88 -8.42
CA GLY A 37 56.60 3.90 -7.04
C GLY A 37 55.11 4.23 -6.94
N SER A 38 54.66 4.63 -5.76
CA SER A 38 53.25 4.90 -5.49
C SER A 38 53.05 6.07 -4.52
N PHE A 39 51.83 6.60 -4.54
CA PHE A 39 51.35 7.61 -3.60
C PHE A 39 49.96 7.24 -3.11
N THR A 40 49.53 7.82 -2.00
CA THR A 40 48.15 7.69 -1.52
C THR A 40 47.50 9.07 -1.41
N LEU A 41 46.17 9.09 -1.53
CA LEU A 41 45.36 10.29 -1.36
C LEU A 41 44.41 10.09 -0.20
N THR A 42 44.34 11.07 0.70
CA THR A 42 43.40 11.12 1.81
C THR A 42 42.36 12.20 1.54
N PHE A 43 41.09 11.82 1.57
CA PHE A 43 39.94 12.71 1.40
C PHE A 43 38.91 12.43 2.50
N ALA A 44 38.47 13.48 3.20
CA ALA A 44 37.51 13.40 4.30
C ALA A 44 37.79 12.27 5.33
N GLY A 45 39.08 12.02 5.62
CA GLY A 45 39.52 11.02 6.60
C GLY A 45 39.73 9.61 6.05
N TYR A 46 39.34 9.32 4.81
CA TYR A 46 39.57 8.04 4.16
C TYR A 46 40.76 8.11 3.20
N THR A 47 41.60 7.08 3.19
CA THR A 47 42.82 7.01 2.36
C THR A 47 42.66 5.96 1.28
N THR A 48 43.07 6.28 0.05
CA THR A 48 43.00 5.34 -1.08
C THR A 48 43.97 4.18 -0.88
N GLU A 49 43.69 3.07 -1.54
CA GLU A 49 44.74 2.11 -1.89
C GLU A 49 45.89 2.81 -2.65
N PRO A 50 47.13 2.29 -2.60
CA PRO A 50 48.27 2.90 -3.27
C PRO A 50 47.99 3.11 -4.77
N ILE A 51 48.13 4.35 -5.23
CA ILE A 51 48.07 4.73 -6.64
C ILE A 51 49.50 4.65 -7.20
N TYR A 52 49.71 3.80 -8.19
CA TYR A 52 51.01 3.61 -8.81
C TYR A 52 51.28 4.67 -9.87
N ALA A 53 52.55 5.02 -10.05
CA ALA A 53 52.96 6.04 -11.01
C ALA A 53 52.53 5.75 -12.46
N ASP A 54 52.35 4.48 -12.81
CA ASP A 54 51.92 3.98 -14.12
C ASP A 54 50.41 3.68 -14.21
N ASP A 55 49.63 3.92 -13.14
CA ASP A 55 48.18 3.69 -13.16
C ASP A 55 47.49 4.53 -14.25
N THR A 56 46.55 3.90 -14.95
CA THR A 56 45.72 4.57 -15.95
C THR A 56 44.64 5.44 -15.30
N THR A 57 44.07 6.39 -16.04
CA THR A 57 42.94 7.23 -15.59
C THR A 57 41.80 6.41 -15.00
N LYS A 58 41.48 5.26 -15.59
CA LYS A 58 40.43 4.35 -15.09
C LYS A 58 40.80 3.78 -13.73
N ILE A 59 42.03 3.31 -13.54
CA ILE A 59 42.47 2.72 -12.26
C ILE A 59 42.48 3.79 -11.17
N VAL A 60 42.97 4.99 -11.48
CA VAL A 60 42.94 6.12 -10.53
C VAL A 60 41.50 6.48 -10.16
N LYS A 61 40.58 6.52 -11.13
CA LYS A 61 39.15 6.73 -10.88
C LYS A 61 38.59 5.67 -9.93
N ASP A 62 38.82 4.40 -10.24
CA ASP A 62 38.31 3.27 -9.45
C ASP A 62 38.80 3.35 -7.99
N LYS A 63 40.08 3.70 -7.76
CA LYS A 63 40.66 3.87 -6.42
C LYS A 63 40.08 5.05 -5.64
N ILE A 64 39.78 6.17 -6.31
CA ILE A 64 39.17 7.35 -5.68
C ILE A 64 37.70 7.11 -5.35
N THR A 65 36.93 6.54 -6.28
CA THR A 65 35.49 6.25 -6.07
C THR A 65 35.26 5.07 -5.13
N ALA A 66 36.31 4.35 -4.73
CA ALA A 66 36.25 3.33 -3.68
C ALA A 66 36.26 3.93 -2.26
N LEU A 67 36.58 5.22 -2.10
CA LEU A 67 36.54 5.88 -0.80
C LEU A 67 35.08 6.03 -0.31
N PRO A 68 34.76 5.65 0.93
CA PRO A 68 33.40 5.79 1.48
C PRO A 68 32.85 7.22 1.47
N SER A 69 33.73 8.22 1.47
CA SER A 69 33.38 9.64 1.46
C SER A 69 33.25 10.25 0.07
N VAL A 70 33.35 9.45 -1.01
CA VAL A 70 33.20 9.92 -2.39
C VAL A 70 32.01 9.22 -3.03
N THR A 71 30.96 9.99 -3.33
CA THR A 71 29.76 9.46 -3.99
C THR A 71 30.00 9.26 -5.48
N ALA A 72 30.59 10.25 -6.15
CA ALA A 72 31.04 10.11 -7.54
C ALA A 72 32.04 11.20 -7.94
N ALA A 73 33.04 10.80 -8.75
CA ALA A 73 34.01 11.72 -9.31
C ALA A 73 34.39 11.36 -10.76
N THR A 74 34.81 12.37 -11.51
CA THR A 74 35.40 12.25 -12.85
C THR A 74 36.88 12.57 -12.80
N ILE A 75 37.71 11.68 -13.33
CA ILE A 75 39.18 11.83 -13.35
C ILE A 75 39.65 12.03 -14.78
N THR A 76 40.50 13.05 -14.98
CA THR A 76 41.11 13.35 -16.27
C THR A 76 42.60 13.60 -16.10
N PHE A 77 43.43 13.11 -17.02
CA PHE A 77 44.86 13.44 -17.06
C PHE A 77 45.13 14.55 -18.06
N GLY A 78 46.23 15.28 -17.88
CA GLY A 78 46.60 16.42 -18.71
C GLY A 78 47.05 16.02 -20.12
N GLY A 79 46.45 16.61 -21.15
CA GLY A 79 46.86 16.39 -22.54
C GLY A 79 46.58 14.96 -23.02
N ILE A 80 47.63 14.23 -23.42
CA ILE A 80 47.55 12.86 -23.96
C ILE A 80 48.21 11.81 -23.05
N THR A 81 48.54 12.16 -21.81
CA THR A 81 49.20 11.26 -20.86
C THR A 81 48.31 10.09 -20.47
N LEU A 82 48.88 8.89 -20.39
CA LEU A 82 48.15 7.66 -20.06
C LEU A 82 48.46 7.11 -18.64
N THR A 83 49.45 7.69 -17.96
CA THR A 83 49.93 7.26 -16.63
C THR A 83 49.74 8.36 -15.59
N ALA A 84 49.55 7.97 -14.32
CA ALA A 84 49.29 8.89 -13.22
C ALA A 84 50.44 9.90 -13.02
N CYS A 85 51.69 9.47 -13.16
CA CYS A 85 52.86 10.32 -13.00
C CYS A 85 53.74 10.28 -14.26
N THR A 86 54.50 11.35 -14.49
CA THR A 86 55.51 11.42 -15.55
C THR A 86 56.80 12.07 -15.04
N THR A 87 57.88 11.95 -15.82
CA THR A 87 59.18 12.60 -15.54
C THR A 87 59.10 14.11 -15.37
N ILE A 88 58.17 14.76 -16.08
CA ILE A 88 58.00 16.23 -16.04
C ILE A 88 56.84 16.68 -15.16
N GLY A 89 55.99 15.75 -14.71
CA GLY A 89 54.74 16.04 -14.00
C GLY A 89 53.53 15.77 -14.89
N ASN A 90 52.55 15.05 -14.34
CA ASN A 90 51.22 14.92 -14.94
C ASN A 90 50.18 15.60 -14.07
N ASP A 91 49.27 16.33 -14.70
CA ASP A 91 48.11 16.95 -14.06
C ASP A 91 46.95 15.95 -14.03
N ILE A 92 46.69 15.39 -12.85
CA ILE A 92 45.50 14.60 -12.57
C ILE A 92 44.43 15.55 -12.03
N SER A 93 43.35 15.70 -12.78
CA SER A 93 42.21 16.53 -12.42
C SER A 93 41.07 15.66 -11.90
N ILE A 94 40.63 15.95 -10.68
CA ILE A 94 39.53 15.30 -9.99
C ILE A 94 38.37 16.30 -9.91
N GLU A 95 37.25 15.96 -10.52
CA GLU A 95 36.00 16.72 -10.42
C GLU A 95 34.96 15.88 -9.65
N PHE A 96 34.47 16.41 -8.52
CA PHE A 96 33.45 15.74 -7.72
C PHE A 96 32.07 16.02 -8.32
N THR A 97 31.39 14.97 -8.79
CA THR A 97 30.15 15.13 -9.57
C THR A 97 28.88 14.84 -8.79
N GLN A 98 29.00 14.24 -7.60
CA GLN A 98 27.86 13.98 -6.69
C GLN A 98 28.13 14.40 -5.24
N ASP A 99 29.33 14.91 -4.96
CA ASP A 99 29.69 15.49 -3.67
C ASP A 99 29.78 17.01 -3.88
N PHE A 100 28.82 17.76 -3.32
CA PHE A 100 28.63 19.20 -3.61
C PHE A 100 29.03 20.09 -2.44
N GLY A 101 29.24 21.38 -2.74
CA GLY A 101 29.69 22.40 -1.80
C GLY A 101 31.22 22.61 -1.82
N ASP A 102 31.72 23.31 -0.80
CA ASP A 102 33.14 23.52 -0.55
C ASP A 102 33.73 22.28 0.14
N LEU A 103 34.41 21.44 -0.64
CA LEU A 103 34.92 20.16 -0.19
C LEU A 103 36.30 20.32 0.47
N PRO A 104 36.68 19.43 1.40
CA PRO A 104 38.01 19.46 1.98
C PRO A 104 39.10 19.19 0.93
N ASN A 105 40.24 19.85 1.07
CA ASN A 105 41.39 19.61 0.21
C ASN A 105 41.91 18.17 0.36
N ILE A 106 42.18 17.51 -0.76
CA ILE A 106 42.85 16.21 -0.79
C ILE A 106 44.27 16.37 -0.26
N ILE A 107 44.68 15.45 0.60
CA ILE A 107 46.03 15.38 1.13
C ILE A 107 46.74 14.20 0.47
N GLY A 108 47.88 14.46 -0.17
CA GLY A 108 48.68 13.42 -0.83
C GLY A 108 49.90 13.02 -0.01
N ASN A 109 50.16 11.71 0.07
CA ASN A 109 51.40 11.17 0.62
C ASN A 109 52.30 10.65 -0.51
N ALA A 110 53.41 11.35 -0.73
CA ALA A 110 54.38 11.07 -1.79
C ALA A 110 55.54 10.15 -1.37
N ALA A 111 55.53 9.60 -0.14
CA ALA A 111 56.69 8.90 0.42
C ALA A 111 57.14 7.67 -0.38
N GLY A 112 56.24 7.06 -1.16
CA GLY A 112 56.53 5.90 -2.01
C GLY A 112 56.94 6.26 -3.45
N LEU A 113 57.00 7.53 -3.82
CA LEU A 113 57.34 7.94 -5.19
C LEU A 113 58.85 7.91 -5.43
N VAL A 114 59.24 7.53 -6.64
CA VAL A 114 60.63 7.46 -7.08
C VAL A 114 60.77 8.13 -8.44
N HIS A 115 61.90 8.81 -8.66
CA HIS A 115 62.28 9.39 -9.93
C HIS A 115 63.54 8.70 -10.47
N SER A 116 63.58 8.38 -11.76
CA SER A 116 64.67 7.64 -12.41
C SER A 116 65.99 8.42 -12.44
N THR A 117 65.92 9.74 -12.26
CA THR A 117 67.07 10.64 -12.10
C THR A 117 67.33 10.91 -10.62
N SER A 118 68.45 10.42 -10.08
CA SER A 118 68.80 10.52 -8.65
C SER A 118 68.94 11.94 -8.09
N SER A 119 69.10 12.96 -8.95
CA SER A 119 69.17 14.37 -8.55
C SER A 119 67.82 15.09 -8.54
N VAL A 120 66.73 14.39 -8.91
CA VAL A 120 65.38 14.97 -8.96
C VAL A 120 64.55 14.35 -7.85
N THR A 121 64.10 15.18 -6.91
CA THR A 121 63.13 14.76 -5.88
C THR A 121 61.75 14.63 -6.52
N PRO A 122 61.05 13.49 -6.38
CA PRO A 122 59.69 13.35 -6.84
C PRO A 122 58.77 14.31 -6.09
N THR A 123 57.79 14.89 -6.78
CA THR A 123 56.87 15.86 -6.19
C THR A 123 55.42 15.48 -6.43
N LEU A 124 54.60 15.66 -5.40
CA LEU A 124 53.15 15.56 -5.47
C LEU A 124 52.59 16.86 -4.90
N THR A 125 51.95 17.66 -5.74
CA THR A 125 51.33 18.92 -5.31
C THR A 125 49.83 18.86 -5.57
N ILE A 126 49.03 19.35 -4.63
CA ILE A 126 47.58 19.38 -4.74
C ILE A 126 47.11 20.83 -4.65
N THR A 127 46.22 21.22 -5.56
CA THR A 127 45.62 22.56 -5.59
C THR A 127 44.14 22.47 -5.92
N THR A 128 43.32 23.26 -5.25
CA THR A 128 41.90 23.42 -5.60
C THR A 128 41.81 24.43 -6.75
N VAL A 129 41.34 23.97 -7.90
CA VAL A 129 41.27 24.75 -9.15
C VAL A 129 39.92 25.45 -9.29
N THR A 130 38.86 24.78 -8.87
CA THR A 130 37.51 25.34 -8.81
C THR A 130 36.92 24.96 -7.46
N GLN A 131 36.60 25.94 -6.63
CA GLN A 131 35.83 25.72 -5.40
C GLN A 131 34.39 25.36 -5.76
N GLY A 132 33.83 24.32 -5.14
CA GLY A 132 32.45 23.92 -5.40
C GLY A 132 31.45 24.92 -4.82
N THR A 133 30.40 25.23 -5.60
CA THR A 133 29.35 26.20 -5.19
C THR A 133 27.94 25.65 -5.25
N LYS A 134 27.78 24.42 -5.74
CA LYS A 134 26.50 23.70 -5.72
C LYS A 134 26.03 23.44 -4.31
N GLU A 135 24.71 23.45 -4.11
CA GLU A 135 24.15 23.08 -2.82
C GLU A 135 24.31 21.59 -2.54
N SER A 136 24.46 21.24 -1.26
CA SER A 136 24.42 19.86 -0.78
C SER A 136 23.35 19.78 0.31
N LEU A 137 22.09 19.77 -0.10
CA LEU A 137 20.97 19.94 0.81
C LEU A 137 20.06 18.72 0.82
N PRO A 138 19.45 18.37 1.97
CA PRO A 138 18.51 17.27 2.06
C PRO A 138 17.42 17.40 0.99
N CYS A 139 17.23 16.31 0.24
CA CYS A 139 16.25 16.24 -0.84
C CYS A 139 16.34 17.43 -1.82
N SER A 140 17.54 17.98 -2.04
CA SER A 140 17.79 19.08 -2.99
C SER A 140 16.90 20.31 -2.77
N ARG A 141 16.45 20.60 -1.53
CA ARG A 141 15.42 21.64 -1.21
C ARG A 141 14.05 21.43 -1.85
N ARG A 142 13.79 20.28 -2.45
CA ARG A 142 12.54 19.98 -3.17
C ARG A 142 11.76 18.82 -2.61
N GLY A 143 12.26 18.20 -1.56
CA GLY A 143 11.52 17.27 -0.73
C GLY A 143 11.61 17.63 0.74
N MET A 144 10.67 17.11 1.53
CA MET A 144 10.78 17.10 2.97
C MET A 144 11.64 15.90 3.38
N CYS A 145 12.69 16.17 4.15
CA CYS A 145 13.48 15.14 4.79
C CYS A 145 12.76 14.70 6.06
N ASP A 146 11.83 13.75 5.91
CA ASP A 146 11.17 13.11 7.03
C ASP A 146 11.96 11.87 7.47
N THR A 147 12.76 12.02 8.52
CA THR A 147 13.54 10.92 9.11
C THR A 147 12.68 9.98 9.96
N SER A 148 11.39 10.30 10.16
CA SER A 148 10.49 9.62 11.10
C SER A 148 9.53 8.63 10.46
N SER A 149 9.70 8.29 9.17
CA SER A 149 8.78 7.45 8.39
C SER A 149 7.56 8.22 7.91
N VAL A 150 7.11 7.90 6.69
CA VAL A 150 5.76 8.22 6.21
C VAL A 150 4.80 7.42 7.08
N ILE A 151 4.57 7.87 8.31
CA ILE A 151 3.70 7.25 9.29
C ILE A 151 2.28 7.49 8.82
N CYS A 152 1.47 6.43 8.77
CA CYS A 152 0.04 6.61 8.56
C CYS A 152 -0.53 7.64 9.54
N PRO A 153 -1.47 8.51 9.13
CA PRO A 153 -2.03 9.53 9.99
C PRO A 153 -2.41 8.98 11.37
N ASN A 154 -1.91 9.63 12.44
CA ASN A 154 -2.14 9.26 13.84
C ASN A 154 -1.86 7.78 14.19
N ASP A 155 -0.96 7.11 13.46
CA ASP A 155 -0.74 5.66 13.59
C ASP A 155 -2.05 4.84 13.51
N CYS A 156 -2.93 5.26 12.59
CA CYS A 156 -4.27 4.71 12.43
C CYS A 156 -5.11 4.72 13.71
N SER A 157 -4.83 5.68 14.60
CA SER A 157 -5.51 5.91 15.88
C SER A 157 -5.61 4.66 16.77
N GLY A 158 -4.73 3.66 16.57
CA GLY A 158 -4.83 2.36 17.24
C GLY A 158 -6.02 1.49 16.82
N HIS A 159 -6.76 1.89 15.78
CA HIS A 159 -7.95 1.21 15.25
C HIS A 159 -7.79 0.74 13.81
N GLY A 160 -6.56 0.71 13.31
CA GLY A 160 -6.24 0.16 12.00
C GLY A 160 -4.79 -0.30 11.92
N THR A 161 -4.46 -0.84 10.76
CA THR A 161 -3.08 -1.21 10.43
C THR A 161 -2.59 -0.32 9.29
N CYS A 162 -1.37 0.20 9.45
CA CYS A 162 -0.71 1.02 8.44
C CYS A 162 -0.17 0.16 7.29
N TYR A 163 -0.53 0.52 6.06
CA TYR A 163 -0.12 -0.19 4.84
C TYR A 163 0.32 0.79 3.76
N THR A 164 1.22 0.36 2.88
CA THR A 164 1.56 1.11 1.67
C THR A 164 0.38 1.14 0.68
N MET A 165 0.39 2.08 -0.27
CA MET A 165 -0.63 2.13 -1.32
C MET A 165 -0.73 0.84 -2.14
N GLU A 166 0.39 0.16 -2.42
CA GLU A 166 0.38 -1.20 -3.00
C GLU A 166 -0.46 -2.17 -2.15
N GLN A 167 -0.14 -2.26 -0.86
CA GLN A 167 -0.76 -3.22 0.04
C GLN A 167 -2.25 -2.91 0.20
N LEU A 168 -2.61 -1.63 0.31
CA LEU A 168 -4.01 -1.20 0.33
C LEU A 168 -4.75 -1.57 -0.96
N ALA A 169 -4.13 -1.41 -2.14
CA ALA A 169 -4.75 -1.81 -3.40
C ALA A 169 -5.05 -3.32 -3.44
N LYS A 170 -4.11 -4.15 -2.97
CA LYS A 170 -4.31 -5.61 -2.87
C LYS A 170 -5.42 -5.98 -1.89
N LEU A 171 -5.60 -5.19 -0.84
CA LEU A 171 -6.62 -5.38 0.19
C LEU A 171 -7.94 -4.66 -0.12
N SER A 172 -8.02 -3.94 -1.23
CA SER A 172 -9.23 -3.25 -1.66
C SER A 172 -10.36 -4.25 -1.88
N THR A 173 -11.55 -3.87 -1.41
CA THR A 173 -12.74 -4.72 -1.51
C THR A 173 -13.80 -4.06 -2.37
N LEU A 174 -14.45 -4.85 -3.23
CA LEU A 174 -15.69 -4.47 -3.91
C LEU A 174 -16.79 -5.39 -3.41
N ASN A 175 -17.90 -4.82 -2.92
CA ASN A 175 -18.99 -5.58 -2.30
C ASN A 175 -18.53 -6.53 -1.16
N GLY A 176 -17.43 -6.16 -0.48
CA GLY A 176 -16.84 -6.93 0.63
C GLY A 176 -15.94 -8.09 0.18
N GLU A 177 -15.70 -8.29 -1.11
CA GLU A 177 -14.71 -9.26 -1.60
C GLU A 177 -13.40 -8.57 -1.98
N ILE A 178 -12.26 -9.16 -1.58
CA ILE A 178 -10.95 -8.67 -1.99
C ILE A 178 -10.81 -8.81 -3.51
N MET A 179 -10.53 -7.67 -4.17
CA MET A 179 -10.38 -7.65 -5.63
C MET A 179 -8.96 -7.92 -6.09
N GLY A 180 -7.96 -7.83 -5.19
CA GLY A 180 -6.56 -8.04 -5.52
C GLY A 180 -6.04 -7.04 -6.56
N TRP A 181 -6.56 -5.81 -6.56
CA TRP A 181 -6.11 -4.76 -7.47
C TRP A 181 -4.65 -4.38 -7.21
N THR A 182 -4.03 -3.76 -8.21
CA THR A 182 -2.68 -3.23 -8.09
C THR A 182 -2.69 -1.72 -8.30
N TYR A 183 -1.89 -1.01 -7.51
CA TYR A 183 -1.75 0.44 -7.57
C TYR A 183 -0.95 0.88 -8.81
N GLY A 184 -1.41 1.94 -9.49
CA GLY A 184 -0.75 2.55 -10.66
C GLY A 184 -1.46 2.35 -12.02
N ALA A 185 -1.01 3.08 -13.05
CA ALA A 185 -1.63 3.10 -14.39
C ALA A 185 -1.48 1.78 -15.18
N VAL A 186 -0.57 0.90 -14.75
CA VAL A 186 -0.42 -0.46 -15.27
C VAL A 186 -0.41 -1.41 -14.07
N PRO A 187 -1.36 -2.36 -13.96
CA PRO A 187 -1.35 -3.33 -12.88
C PRO A 187 -0.01 -4.09 -12.80
N ASN A 188 0.56 -4.20 -11.60
CA ASN A 188 1.84 -4.86 -11.30
C ASN A 188 3.10 -4.15 -11.81
N LYS A 189 3.03 -2.84 -12.07
CA LYS A 189 4.17 -2.04 -12.53
C LYS A 189 4.55 -0.95 -11.51
N LYS A 190 5.74 -1.11 -10.94
CA LYS A 190 6.29 -0.33 -9.81
C LYS A 190 6.72 1.10 -10.14
N GLU A 191 6.49 1.61 -11.35
CA GLU A 191 7.06 2.88 -11.80
C GLU A 191 6.29 4.12 -11.31
N THR A 192 5.26 3.94 -10.49
CA THR A 192 4.66 5.04 -9.74
C THR A 192 5.50 5.30 -8.48
N TRP A 193 6.05 6.50 -8.36
CA TRP A 193 7.02 6.84 -7.31
C TRP A 193 6.44 6.72 -5.90
N ASP A 194 5.12 6.81 -5.76
CA ASP A 194 4.34 6.75 -4.52
C ASP A 194 3.89 5.34 -4.13
N TYR A 195 4.19 4.33 -4.96
CA TYR A 195 3.73 2.94 -4.85
C TYR A 195 3.98 2.30 -3.47
N ASP A 196 5.19 2.44 -2.95
CA ASP A 196 5.62 1.98 -1.62
C ASP A 196 5.97 3.13 -0.66
N MET A 197 5.87 4.36 -1.15
CA MET A 197 6.26 5.56 -0.40
C MET A 197 5.09 6.21 0.32
N ILE A 198 3.87 6.17 -0.24
CA ILE A 198 2.67 6.66 0.44
C ILE A 198 2.03 5.52 1.24
N GLN A 199 1.63 5.84 2.46
CA GLN A 199 0.97 4.91 3.36
C GLN A 199 -0.40 5.45 3.78
N GLY A 200 -1.31 4.52 4.08
CA GLY A 200 -2.66 4.83 4.56
C GLY A 200 -3.17 3.75 5.49
N CYS A 201 -4.27 4.05 6.18
CA CYS A 201 -4.82 3.15 7.17
C CYS A 201 -5.84 2.19 6.58
N LYS A 202 -5.67 0.89 6.85
CA LYS A 202 -6.76 -0.08 6.75
C LYS A 202 -7.42 -0.18 8.13
N CYS A 203 -8.63 0.35 8.24
CA CYS A 203 -9.35 0.34 9.51
C CYS A 203 -9.85 -1.05 9.89
N SER A 204 -9.90 -1.28 11.20
CA SER A 204 -10.53 -2.44 11.81
C SER A 204 -12.05 -2.34 11.68
N PRO A 205 -12.79 -3.47 11.72
CA PRO A 205 -14.25 -3.44 11.66
C PRO A 205 -14.87 -2.49 12.70
N GLY A 206 -15.83 -1.67 12.27
CA GLY A 206 -16.48 -0.66 13.10
C GLY A 206 -15.76 0.69 13.17
N TRP A 207 -14.63 0.84 12.45
CA TRP A 207 -13.88 2.09 12.33
C TRP A 207 -13.65 2.47 10.88
N GLU A 208 -13.60 3.77 10.61
CA GLU A 208 -13.46 4.37 9.29
C GLU A 208 -12.80 5.75 9.37
N GLY A 209 -12.73 6.43 8.23
CA GLY A 209 -11.99 7.68 8.06
C GLY A 209 -10.54 7.43 7.67
N HIS A 210 -9.84 8.51 7.32
CA HIS A 210 -8.48 8.43 6.78
C HIS A 210 -7.43 7.88 7.75
N ASP A 211 -7.69 8.01 9.06
CA ASP A 211 -6.81 7.65 10.17
C ASP A 211 -7.51 6.71 11.17
N CYS A 212 -8.64 6.12 10.77
CA CYS A 212 -9.46 5.23 11.59
C CYS A 212 -9.94 5.82 12.92
N SER A 213 -10.07 7.15 13.01
CA SER A 213 -10.57 7.85 14.19
C SER A 213 -12.09 7.88 14.30
N LEU A 214 -12.82 7.60 13.22
CA LEU A 214 -14.27 7.66 13.17
C LEU A 214 -14.86 6.27 13.37
N ARG A 215 -15.93 6.16 14.16
CA ARG A 215 -16.72 4.92 14.22
C ARG A 215 -17.67 4.84 13.03
N SER A 216 -17.76 3.67 12.44
CA SER A 216 -18.78 3.35 11.45
C SER A 216 -20.14 3.21 12.13
N CYS A 217 -21.18 3.73 11.50
CA CYS A 217 -22.56 3.56 11.96
C CYS A 217 -23.25 2.39 11.26
N PRO A 218 -24.34 1.86 11.85
CA PRO A 218 -25.20 0.89 11.19
C PRO A 218 -25.69 1.38 9.83
N THR A 219 -25.74 0.45 8.89
CA THR A 219 -26.32 0.63 7.57
C THR A 219 -27.63 -0.15 7.48
N GLY A 220 -28.51 0.31 6.59
CA GLY A 220 -29.80 -0.31 6.38
C GLY A 220 -30.51 0.22 5.14
N ASP A 221 -31.69 -0.33 4.92
CA ASP A 221 -32.58 0.02 3.82
C ASP A 221 -33.37 1.28 4.17
N ASP A 222 -33.63 2.14 3.18
CA ASP A 222 -34.47 3.32 3.38
C ASP A 222 -35.95 2.90 3.34
N PRO A 223 -36.71 2.98 4.46
CA PRO A 223 -38.09 2.49 4.53
C PRO A 223 -39.08 3.25 3.64
N MET A 224 -38.65 4.35 3.01
CA MET A 224 -39.49 5.12 2.10
C MET A 224 -39.29 4.72 0.63
N THR A 225 -38.25 3.94 0.32
CA THR A 225 -38.10 3.36 -1.00
C THR A 225 -39.15 2.25 -1.18
N LEU A 226 -39.78 2.20 -2.35
CA LEU A 226 -40.90 1.30 -2.61
C LEU A 226 -40.51 0.19 -3.58
N ARG A 227 -41.17 -0.96 -3.46
CA ARG A 227 -41.04 -2.13 -4.36
C ARG A 227 -39.63 -2.73 -4.41
N GLN A 228 -38.94 -2.69 -3.28
CA GLN A 228 -37.63 -3.32 -3.15
C GLN A 228 -37.74 -4.80 -2.84
N GLN A 229 -36.66 -5.53 -3.11
CA GLN A 229 -36.55 -6.97 -2.87
C GLN A 229 -35.21 -7.28 -2.20
N ASN A 230 -35.22 -8.31 -1.36
CA ASN A 230 -34.02 -8.90 -0.79
C ASN A 230 -33.25 -9.65 -1.88
N GLU A 231 -31.93 -9.74 -1.74
CA GLU A 231 -31.12 -10.64 -2.56
C GLU A 231 -31.49 -12.09 -2.26
N VAL A 232 -31.71 -12.87 -3.32
CA VAL A 232 -31.95 -14.31 -3.25
C VAL A 232 -30.98 -15.02 -4.19
N GLN A 233 -30.10 -15.84 -3.61
CA GLN A 233 -29.20 -16.70 -4.37
C GLN A 233 -29.71 -18.14 -4.34
N ILE A 234 -29.68 -18.80 -5.50
CA ILE A 234 -30.13 -20.19 -5.64
C ILE A 234 -28.93 -21.08 -5.89
N LEU A 235 -28.62 -21.92 -4.91
CA LEU A 235 -27.54 -22.91 -4.98
C LEU A 235 -28.13 -24.28 -5.31
N VAL A 236 -27.53 -24.97 -6.27
CA VAL A 236 -27.84 -26.37 -6.57
C VAL A 236 -26.59 -27.20 -6.31
N CYS A 237 -26.73 -28.22 -5.46
CA CYS A 237 -25.65 -29.15 -5.16
C CYS A 237 -25.96 -30.55 -5.71
N LYS A 238 -25.05 -31.06 -6.53
CA LYS A 238 -25.11 -32.41 -7.09
C LYS A 238 -24.04 -33.29 -6.50
N GLY A 239 -24.44 -34.47 -6.01
CA GLY A 239 -23.55 -35.49 -5.46
C GLY A 239 -24.19 -36.24 -4.29
N SER A 240 -23.60 -37.38 -3.91
CA SER A 240 -24.12 -38.29 -2.88
C SER A 240 -23.13 -38.57 -1.75
N SER A 241 -21.98 -37.90 -1.75
CA SER A 241 -20.94 -38.02 -0.71
C SER A 241 -20.01 -36.80 -0.74
N GLY A 242 -19.22 -36.63 0.32
CA GLY A 242 -18.27 -35.53 0.44
C GLY A 242 -18.81 -34.35 1.24
N PHE A 243 -18.07 -33.25 1.16
CA PHE A 243 -18.31 -32.05 1.93
C PHE A 243 -18.10 -30.80 1.07
N PHE A 244 -18.73 -29.71 1.49
CA PHE A 244 -18.53 -28.40 0.89
C PHE A 244 -18.40 -27.34 1.98
N THR A 245 -17.72 -26.25 1.65
CA THR A 245 -17.61 -25.06 2.48
C THR A 245 -18.16 -23.91 1.67
N LEU A 246 -19.07 -23.11 2.22
CA LEU A 246 -19.55 -21.89 1.58
C LEU A 246 -18.74 -20.69 2.07
N LYS A 247 -18.52 -19.73 1.18
CA LYS A 247 -17.80 -18.50 1.45
C LYS A 247 -18.61 -17.29 1.02
N PHE A 248 -18.60 -16.26 1.86
CA PHE A 248 -19.20 -14.96 1.59
C PHE A 248 -18.30 -13.84 2.14
N ARG A 249 -17.86 -12.92 1.27
CA ARG A 249 -16.97 -11.81 1.64
C ARG A 249 -15.74 -12.29 2.44
N ASP A 250 -15.08 -13.32 1.91
CA ASP A 250 -13.91 -14.00 2.49
C ASP A 250 -14.09 -14.74 3.83
N ALA A 251 -15.26 -14.65 4.47
CA ALA A 251 -15.62 -15.52 5.59
C ALA A 251 -16.12 -16.88 5.09
N ALA A 252 -15.74 -17.96 5.77
CA ALA A 252 -16.03 -19.33 5.36
C ALA A 252 -16.79 -20.09 6.45
N THR A 253 -17.80 -20.86 6.06
CA THR A 253 -18.49 -21.77 6.98
C THR A 253 -17.53 -22.88 7.44
N PRO A 254 -17.83 -23.59 8.53
CA PRO A 254 -17.25 -24.91 8.75
C PRO A 254 -17.52 -25.84 7.55
N GLN A 255 -16.77 -26.93 7.46
CA GLN A 255 -16.99 -27.96 6.44
C GLN A 255 -18.36 -28.63 6.66
N LEU A 256 -19.25 -28.50 5.68
CA LEU A 256 -20.62 -29.01 5.72
C LEU A 256 -20.71 -30.32 4.94
N PRO A 257 -21.25 -31.41 5.50
CA PRO A 257 -21.47 -32.64 4.75
C PRO A 257 -22.50 -32.42 3.64
N PHE A 258 -22.40 -33.21 2.56
CA PHE A 258 -23.41 -33.24 1.49
C PHE A 258 -24.85 -33.42 2.03
N SER A 259 -24.96 -34.07 3.20
CA SER A 259 -26.22 -34.37 3.88
C SER A 259 -26.79 -33.28 4.80
N THR A 260 -26.14 -32.11 4.85
CA THR A 260 -26.47 -31.03 5.80
C THR A 260 -27.96 -30.64 5.75
N PRO A 261 -28.67 -30.66 6.91
CA PRO A 261 -30.05 -30.20 6.98
C PRO A 261 -30.13 -28.68 6.84
N VAL A 262 -31.28 -28.20 6.36
CA VAL A 262 -31.52 -26.77 6.08
C VAL A 262 -31.23 -25.86 7.28
N THR A 263 -31.57 -26.30 8.50
CA THR A 263 -31.35 -25.53 9.73
C THR A 263 -29.88 -25.40 10.08
N LEU A 264 -29.09 -26.44 9.85
CA LEU A 264 -27.64 -26.41 10.07
C LEU A 264 -26.95 -25.55 9.01
N LEU A 265 -27.43 -25.58 7.75
CA LEU A 265 -26.91 -24.69 6.71
C LEU A 265 -27.21 -23.23 7.03
N ALA A 266 -28.44 -22.92 7.45
CA ALA A 266 -28.82 -21.57 7.87
C ALA A 266 -27.96 -21.08 9.03
N SER A 267 -27.83 -21.85 10.11
CA SER A 267 -27.02 -21.45 11.26
C SER A 267 -25.53 -21.34 10.93
N ALA A 268 -25.00 -22.18 10.03
CA ALA A 268 -23.61 -22.07 9.57
C ALA A 268 -23.35 -20.80 8.76
N LEU A 269 -24.31 -20.35 7.95
CA LEU A 269 -24.23 -19.08 7.23
C LEU A 269 -24.36 -17.89 8.19
N GLU A 270 -25.33 -17.90 9.11
CA GLU A 270 -25.52 -16.83 10.11
C GLU A 270 -24.36 -16.73 11.13
N ALA A 271 -23.53 -17.77 11.25
CA ALA A 271 -22.33 -17.73 12.08
C ALA A 271 -21.17 -16.95 11.43
N LEU A 272 -21.25 -16.62 10.14
CA LEU A 272 -20.24 -15.80 9.48
C LEU A 272 -20.40 -14.34 9.91
N THR A 273 -19.32 -13.69 10.32
CA THR A 273 -19.35 -12.27 10.71
C THR A 273 -19.75 -11.32 9.57
N THR A 274 -19.76 -11.80 8.33
CA THR A 274 -20.13 -11.05 7.12
C THR A 274 -21.59 -11.25 6.71
N ILE A 275 -22.30 -12.18 7.34
CA ILE A 275 -23.72 -12.47 7.11
C ILE A 275 -24.47 -12.17 8.41
N GLY A 276 -25.60 -11.46 8.31
CA GLY A 276 -26.51 -11.34 9.45
C GLY A 276 -27.53 -12.49 9.47
N LYS A 277 -28.77 -12.21 9.09
CA LYS A 277 -29.86 -13.20 9.02
C LYS A 277 -30.12 -13.66 7.61
N VAL A 278 -30.40 -14.96 7.46
CA VAL A 278 -30.78 -15.57 6.19
C VAL A 278 -31.99 -16.47 6.33
N LEU A 279 -32.83 -16.52 5.31
CA LEU A 279 -33.88 -17.53 5.17
C LEU A 279 -33.40 -18.57 4.16
N VAL A 280 -33.14 -19.78 4.65
CA VAL A 280 -32.75 -20.91 3.79
C VAL A 280 -33.92 -21.86 3.64
N THR A 281 -34.27 -22.20 2.39
CA THR A 281 -35.31 -23.18 2.09
C THR A 281 -34.82 -24.16 1.02
N TYR A 282 -35.13 -25.44 1.20
CA TYR A 282 -34.85 -26.49 0.20
C TYR A 282 -36.10 -26.72 -0.64
N SER A 283 -35.93 -26.92 -1.95
CA SER A 283 -37.05 -27.21 -2.82
C SER A 283 -37.64 -28.59 -2.56
N THR A 284 -38.91 -28.73 -2.89
CA THR A 284 -39.56 -30.04 -3.06
C THR A 284 -39.32 -30.50 -4.50
N ASP A 285 -38.85 -31.73 -4.66
CA ASP A 285 -38.68 -32.30 -6.00
C ASP A 285 -40.03 -32.66 -6.67
N ALA A 286 -40.00 -33.05 -7.94
CA ALA A 286 -41.19 -33.44 -8.70
C ALA A 286 -41.93 -34.66 -8.12
N ASN A 287 -41.31 -35.42 -7.21
CA ASN A 287 -41.88 -36.59 -6.54
C ASN A 287 -42.43 -36.25 -5.15
N GLY A 288 -42.45 -34.97 -4.77
CA GLY A 288 -42.96 -34.52 -3.47
C GLY A 288 -41.97 -34.69 -2.31
N VAL A 289 -40.70 -35.03 -2.58
CA VAL A 289 -39.67 -35.15 -1.55
C VAL A 289 -39.17 -33.76 -1.19
N THR A 290 -39.44 -33.34 0.04
CA THR A 290 -38.99 -32.04 0.56
C THR A 290 -37.75 -32.23 1.42
N GLY A 291 -36.70 -31.43 1.19
CA GLY A 291 -35.61 -31.27 2.17
C GLY A 291 -34.59 -32.41 2.29
N SER A 292 -34.46 -33.30 1.30
CA SER A 292 -33.52 -34.43 1.32
C SER A 292 -32.25 -34.12 0.52
N PRO A 293 -31.08 -34.50 1.07
CA PRO A 293 -30.01 -33.66 1.60
C PRO A 293 -29.63 -32.40 0.80
N ALA A 294 -28.78 -31.52 1.38
CA ALA A 294 -28.30 -30.31 0.67
C ALA A 294 -27.85 -30.63 -0.77
N CYS A 295 -27.13 -31.75 -0.92
CA CYS A 295 -26.75 -32.31 -2.21
C CYS A 295 -27.47 -33.62 -2.47
N ASN A 296 -27.89 -33.85 -3.71
CA ASN A 296 -28.37 -35.17 -4.14
C ASN A 296 -27.82 -35.55 -5.52
N ALA A 297 -27.84 -36.83 -5.88
CA ALA A 297 -27.23 -37.32 -7.12
C ALA A 297 -27.83 -36.69 -8.39
N ALA A 298 -29.10 -36.28 -8.34
CA ALA A 298 -29.80 -35.63 -9.45
C ALA A 298 -29.51 -34.12 -9.55
N GLY A 299 -29.07 -33.47 -8.47
CA GLY A 299 -29.00 -32.01 -8.37
C GLY A 299 -30.39 -31.37 -8.39
N SER A 300 -31.41 -32.02 -7.83
CA SER A 300 -32.80 -31.54 -7.86
C SER A 300 -33.18 -30.64 -6.69
N ASN A 301 -32.30 -30.49 -5.70
CA ASN A 301 -32.53 -29.59 -4.57
C ASN A 301 -32.04 -28.19 -4.91
N ASN A 302 -32.97 -27.26 -5.10
CA ASN A 302 -32.71 -25.84 -5.17
C ASN A 302 -32.67 -25.29 -3.74
N ILE A 303 -31.46 -25.01 -3.26
CA ILE A 303 -31.22 -24.35 -2.00
C ILE A 303 -31.39 -22.85 -2.24
N ARG A 304 -32.54 -22.32 -1.81
CA ARG A 304 -32.82 -20.89 -1.87
C ARG A 304 -32.30 -20.24 -0.60
N ILE A 305 -31.40 -19.27 -0.77
CA ILE A 305 -30.80 -18.48 0.31
C ILE A 305 -31.21 -17.03 0.09
N GLU A 306 -32.10 -16.53 0.95
CA GLU A 306 -32.50 -15.13 0.95
C GLU A 306 -31.77 -14.38 2.06
N PHE A 307 -31.11 -13.28 1.70
CA PHE A 307 -30.39 -12.44 2.64
C PHE A 307 -31.33 -11.40 3.24
N LEU A 308 -31.49 -11.44 4.55
CA LEU A 308 -32.53 -10.69 5.22
C LEU A 308 -32.02 -9.39 5.85
N THR A 309 -30.73 -9.31 6.15
CA THR A 309 -30.12 -8.13 6.79
C THR A 309 -28.92 -7.59 6.03
N ASN A 310 -28.44 -8.31 5.01
CA ASN A 310 -27.45 -7.81 4.07
C ASN A 310 -28.20 -7.36 2.81
N PHE A 311 -28.28 -6.05 2.58
CA PHE A 311 -29.04 -5.47 1.49
C PHE A 311 -28.14 -5.11 0.29
N GLY A 312 -28.79 -4.68 -0.80
CA GLY A 312 -28.16 -4.39 -2.08
C GLY A 312 -27.92 -5.63 -2.95
N GLY A 313 -27.30 -5.42 -4.11
CA GLY A 313 -26.82 -6.50 -4.97
C GLY A 313 -25.57 -7.14 -4.36
N LEU A 314 -25.73 -8.30 -3.73
CA LEU A 314 -24.67 -8.97 -2.99
C LEU A 314 -23.74 -9.77 -3.93
N PRO A 315 -22.47 -10.00 -3.54
CA PRO A 315 -21.60 -10.85 -4.34
C PRO A 315 -22.08 -12.31 -4.30
N PRO A 316 -21.83 -13.10 -5.35
CA PRO A 316 -22.17 -14.52 -5.38
C PRO A 316 -21.46 -15.30 -4.26
N LEU A 317 -22.16 -16.24 -3.63
CA LEU A 317 -21.54 -17.21 -2.73
C LEU A 317 -20.46 -18.01 -3.48
N ARG A 318 -19.30 -18.19 -2.83
CA ARG A 318 -18.21 -19.05 -3.34
C ARG A 318 -18.16 -20.33 -2.53
N TRP A 319 -17.44 -21.33 -3.03
CA TRP A 319 -17.34 -22.60 -2.33
C TRP A 319 -16.00 -23.29 -2.51
N ILE A 320 -15.68 -24.15 -1.55
CA ILE A 320 -14.60 -25.14 -1.64
C ILE A 320 -15.26 -26.52 -1.55
N LEU A 321 -14.86 -27.43 -2.42
CA LEU A 321 -15.37 -28.80 -2.47
C LEU A 321 -14.31 -29.76 -1.96
N ASP A 322 -14.74 -30.73 -1.16
CA ASP A 322 -13.94 -31.86 -0.71
C ASP A 322 -14.71 -33.15 -1.01
N GLY A 323 -14.38 -33.77 -2.15
CA GLY A 323 -15.07 -34.93 -2.71
C GLY A 323 -15.70 -34.67 -4.07
N ALA A 324 -16.56 -35.59 -4.51
CA ALA A 324 -17.17 -35.58 -5.84
C ALA A 324 -18.51 -34.81 -5.88
N LEU A 325 -18.51 -33.58 -5.33
CA LEU A 325 -19.65 -32.67 -5.42
C LEU A 325 -19.52 -31.75 -6.63
N ILE A 326 -20.66 -31.25 -7.13
CA ILE A 326 -20.74 -30.18 -8.13
C ILE A 326 -21.73 -29.16 -7.60
N LEU A 327 -21.30 -27.91 -7.44
CA LEU A 327 -22.17 -26.80 -7.03
C LEU A 327 -22.35 -25.84 -8.20
N THR A 328 -23.58 -25.38 -8.39
CA THR A 328 -23.92 -24.28 -9.31
C THR A 328 -24.74 -23.24 -8.56
N LEU A 329 -24.60 -21.97 -8.95
CA LEU A 329 -25.23 -20.84 -8.27
C LEU A 329 -25.89 -19.92 -9.30
N SER A 330 -27.11 -19.48 -9.02
CA SER A 330 -27.82 -18.44 -9.78
C SER A 330 -28.01 -17.20 -8.90
N THR A 331 -27.70 -16.02 -9.45
CA THR A 331 -27.73 -14.72 -8.72
C THR A 331 -28.32 -13.57 -9.55
N ASP A 332 -28.62 -13.80 -10.83
CA ASP A 332 -28.91 -12.79 -11.85
C ASP A 332 -30.40 -12.74 -12.24
N GLY A 333 -31.29 -13.23 -11.37
CA GLY A 333 -32.73 -13.33 -11.66
C GLY A 333 -33.13 -14.64 -12.34
N VAL A 334 -32.17 -15.49 -12.72
CA VAL A 334 -32.43 -16.81 -13.31
C VAL A 334 -32.72 -17.85 -12.22
N GLY A 335 -33.52 -18.88 -12.52
CA GLY A 335 -33.71 -20.01 -11.62
C GLY A 335 -34.44 -19.69 -10.31
N SER A 336 -35.24 -18.61 -10.28
CA SER A 336 -35.86 -18.03 -9.08
C SER A 336 -34.91 -17.29 -8.13
N SER A 337 -33.68 -17.02 -8.57
CA SER A 337 -32.83 -16.02 -7.91
C SER A 337 -33.43 -14.62 -8.08
N VAL A 338 -33.05 -13.69 -7.22
CA VAL A 338 -33.53 -12.31 -7.22
C VAL A 338 -32.35 -11.42 -6.88
N GLN A 339 -32.07 -10.44 -7.75
CA GLN A 339 -31.08 -9.41 -7.43
C GLN A 339 -31.68 -8.44 -6.40
N GLY A 340 -30.99 -8.25 -5.29
CA GLY A 340 -31.39 -7.35 -4.22
C GLY A 340 -31.39 -5.90 -4.68
N THR A 341 -32.47 -5.19 -4.35
CA THR A 341 -32.67 -3.77 -4.71
C THR A 341 -32.82 -2.86 -3.51
N LYS A 342 -32.86 -3.42 -2.30
CA LYS A 342 -32.80 -2.65 -1.06
C LYS A 342 -31.50 -1.85 -0.95
N GLU A 343 -31.57 -0.68 -0.35
CA GLU A 343 -30.37 0.10 -0.06
C GLU A 343 -29.60 -0.49 1.13
N GLU A 344 -28.29 -0.24 1.19
CA GLU A 344 -27.45 -0.52 2.35
C GLU A 344 -26.69 0.77 2.67
N VAL A 345 -27.40 1.75 3.22
CA VAL A 345 -26.92 3.12 3.42
C VAL A 345 -26.84 3.47 4.90
N VAL A 346 -25.90 4.35 5.25
CA VAL A 346 -25.67 4.77 6.63
C VAL A 346 -26.95 5.35 7.23
N CYS A 347 -27.36 4.81 8.38
CA CYS A 347 -28.57 5.19 9.08
C CYS A 347 -29.84 5.19 8.20
N SER A 348 -29.93 4.27 7.23
CA SER A 348 -31.09 4.12 6.34
C SER A 348 -31.51 5.42 5.61
N ASN A 349 -30.61 6.40 5.44
CA ASN A 349 -30.93 7.77 5.02
C ASN A 349 -32.02 8.48 5.87
N ARG A 350 -32.28 7.96 7.08
CA ARG A 350 -33.28 8.46 8.03
C ARG A 350 -32.69 8.80 9.39
N GLY A 351 -31.37 8.98 9.44
CA GLY A 351 -30.66 9.46 10.61
C GLY A 351 -29.34 10.13 10.26
N ILE A 352 -28.68 10.67 11.28
CA ILE A 352 -27.33 11.21 11.18
C ILE A 352 -26.41 10.32 12.01
N CYS A 353 -25.32 9.87 11.41
CA CYS A 353 -24.31 9.09 12.12
C CYS A 353 -23.54 9.97 13.11
N ASN A 354 -23.50 9.58 14.39
CA ASN A 354 -22.54 10.12 15.34
C ASN A 354 -21.26 9.29 15.30
N HIS A 355 -20.27 9.73 14.53
CA HIS A 355 -19.00 9.02 14.36
C HIS A 355 -18.14 8.93 15.64
N ALA A 356 -18.45 9.64 16.72
CA ALA A 356 -17.77 9.44 17.99
C ALA A 356 -18.27 8.17 18.73
N THR A 357 -19.56 7.85 18.60
CA THR A 357 -20.21 6.72 19.27
C THR A 357 -20.52 5.55 18.34
N GLY A 358 -20.58 5.78 17.02
CA GLY A 358 -21.01 4.80 16.04
C GLY A 358 -22.53 4.56 16.05
N VAL A 359 -23.30 5.49 16.61
CA VAL A 359 -24.75 5.37 16.78
C VAL A 359 -25.48 6.32 15.83
N CYS A 360 -26.52 5.83 15.15
CA CYS A 360 -27.39 6.66 14.34
C CYS A 360 -28.39 7.42 15.22
N ARG A 361 -28.43 8.74 15.07
CA ARG A 361 -29.51 9.58 15.61
C ARG A 361 -30.62 9.71 14.58
N CYS A 362 -31.73 9.02 14.81
CA CYS A 362 -32.84 8.96 13.86
C CYS A 362 -33.59 10.28 13.74
N ALA A 363 -34.05 10.56 12.53
CA ALA A 363 -34.97 11.66 12.25
C ALA A 363 -36.34 11.36 12.87
N TYR A 364 -37.10 12.42 13.12
CA TYR A 364 -38.43 12.30 13.71
C TYR A 364 -39.34 11.36 12.92
N GLY A 365 -39.99 10.42 13.63
CA GLY A 365 -40.86 9.40 13.04
C GLY A 365 -40.13 8.16 12.50
N PHE A 366 -38.82 8.06 12.72
CA PHE A 366 -38.01 6.89 12.40
C PHE A 366 -37.30 6.35 13.63
N THR A 367 -37.20 5.04 13.71
CA THR A 367 -36.52 4.32 14.77
C THR A 367 -35.79 3.11 14.18
N SER A 368 -35.10 2.37 15.03
CA SER A 368 -34.35 1.19 14.68
C SER A 368 -35.23 0.09 14.09
N SER A 369 -34.74 -0.57 13.06
CA SER A 369 -35.47 -1.63 12.35
C SER A 369 -34.98 -3.03 12.70
N ASP A 370 -35.78 -4.03 12.34
CA ASP A 370 -35.37 -5.43 12.29
C ASP A 370 -34.78 -5.83 10.91
N GLY A 371 -34.81 -4.92 9.92
CA GLY A 371 -34.47 -5.17 8.51
C GLY A 371 -35.61 -5.72 7.64
N PHE A 372 -36.76 -6.02 8.24
CA PHE A 372 -37.95 -6.62 7.62
C PHE A 372 -39.12 -5.65 7.50
N GLY A 373 -38.87 -4.35 7.72
CA GLY A 373 -39.91 -3.32 7.78
C GLY A 373 -40.66 -3.30 9.11
N GLY A 374 -40.18 -4.02 10.13
CA GLY A 374 -40.63 -3.96 11.52
C GLY A 374 -39.67 -3.18 12.41
N GLU A 375 -40.11 -2.95 13.66
CA GLU A 375 -39.26 -2.40 14.72
C GLU A 375 -38.24 -3.45 15.18
N GLY A 376 -37.00 -3.03 15.44
CA GLY A 376 -35.95 -3.92 15.92
C GLY A 376 -34.76 -3.17 16.50
N ASP A 377 -33.65 -3.87 16.73
CA ASP A 377 -32.49 -3.35 17.49
C ASP A 377 -31.25 -3.06 16.61
N ARG A 378 -31.38 -2.96 15.28
CA ARG A 378 -30.24 -2.69 14.38
C ARG A 378 -29.57 -1.32 14.59
N GLY A 379 -30.29 -0.36 15.17
CA GLY A 379 -29.85 1.03 15.35
C GLY A 379 -29.70 1.79 14.03
N ASP A 380 -30.41 1.39 12.98
CA ASP A 380 -30.21 1.87 11.60
C ASP A 380 -31.21 2.95 11.15
N CYS A 381 -32.21 3.29 11.97
CA CYS A 381 -33.30 4.20 11.60
C CYS A 381 -34.18 3.72 10.43
N GLY A 382 -34.16 2.40 10.14
CA GLY A 382 -34.87 1.79 9.03
C GLY A 382 -36.35 1.51 9.27
N TYR A 383 -36.91 1.82 10.44
CA TYR A 383 -38.32 1.59 10.74
C TYR A 383 -39.08 2.90 10.86
N LYS A 384 -40.19 3.03 10.13
CA LYS A 384 -41.09 4.18 10.20
C LYS A 384 -42.15 3.93 11.27
N GLU A 385 -42.14 4.74 12.32
CA GLU A 385 -43.13 4.64 13.38
C GLU A 385 -44.55 4.94 12.85
N PRO A 386 -45.56 4.12 13.18
CA PRO A 386 -46.95 4.46 12.94
C PRO A 386 -47.33 5.69 13.77
N ILE A 387 -48.04 6.65 13.15
CA ILE A 387 -48.36 8.05 13.54
C ILE A 387 -48.84 8.31 15.00
N TYR A 388 -49.05 7.30 15.84
CA TYR A 388 -49.27 7.48 17.27
C TYR A 388 -47.94 7.49 18.02
N LEU A 389 -47.39 8.69 18.23
CA LEU A 389 -46.26 8.96 19.12
C LEU A 389 -46.51 8.38 20.51
N THR A 390 -46.07 7.14 20.75
CA THR A 390 -45.93 6.66 22.12
C THR A 390 -44.70 7.33 22.73
N SER A 391 -44.78 7.60 24.04
CA SER A 391 -43.86 8.46 24.78
C SER A 391 -42.38 8.02 24.80
N ALA A 392 -42.06 6.81 24.32
CA ALA A 392 -40.70 6.27 24.31
C ALA A 392 -39.77 6.96 23.29
N ALA A 393 -40.26 7.30 22.09
CA ALA A 393 -39.47 7.96 21.04
C ALA A 393 -39.08 9.41 21.37
N ARG A 394 -39.85 10.08 22.25
CA ARG A 394 -39.48 11.39 22.81
C ARG A 394 -38.30 11.31 23.77
N GLN A 395 -38.10 10.18 24.44
CA GLN A 395 -37.07 9.99 25.44
C GLN A 395 -35.73 9.55 24.81
N ALA A 396 -35.78 8.77 23.73
CA ALA A 396 -34.59 8.36 22.97
C ALA A 396 -33.91 9.52 22.21
N ASN A 397 -34.65 10.57 21.84
CA ASN A 397 -34.13 11.75 21.15
C ASN A 397 -33.65 12.89 22.07
N GLN A 398 -33.61 12.67 23.39
CA GLN A 398 -33.21 13.69 24.38
C GLN A 398 -31.80 13.50 24.99
N ILE A 399 -30.96 12.61 24.44
CA ILE A 399 -29.58 12.44 24.91
C ILE A 399 -28.58 12.78 23.81
#